data_AF-N6TZM9-F1
#
_entry.id   AF-N6TZM9-F1
#
_cell.length_a   1.000
_cell.length_b   1.000
_cell.length_c   1.000
_cell.angle_alpha   90.00
_cell.angle_beta   90.00
_cell.angle_gamma   90.00
#
_symmetry.space_group_name_H-M   'P 1'
#
loop_
_entity.id
_entity.type
_entity.pdbx_description
1 polymer ?
#
loop_
_entity_poly.entity_id
_entity_poly.type
_entity_poly.pdbx_seq_one_letter_code
_entity_poly.pdbx_strand_id
1 'polypeptide(L)'
;MEWFEIKSPKKIPAMIASLSLDQRLRRLIYMNSVMPEFHVGDPDIYQVHLSSLRLTVLQEALDDDLKQLFLLINKAMAKGGIPRRPIIFQLLALLMTNPEATADQKNRIMAKVLELSDNDKDFFGFICCYTRSRAGCKLPTSVAKGVRKFYGAKNPEELARSIAASERICGWSHKDLIKLAHVKPNSPLMSAVFNYILTRKLDEDATEAQLEVLRIIKQAEQLRRCVDPAEAAILLKTSEFSLEHLMPSLTGSEQVWNAVLLKLSTQQILGLLLKLHKLNFLTPASLISCLVIQLLTDPERVEK
;
A
#
# COMPACT_ATOMS: atom_id res chain seq x y z
N MET A 1 -3.99 -15.24 18.77
CA MET A 1 -3.11 -15.12 17.60
C MET A 1 -1.75 -15.64 18.03
N GLU A 2 -1.46 -16.90 17.70
CA GLU A 2 -0.15 -17.48 17.93
C GLU A 2 0.90 -16.67 17.16
N TRP A 3 1.95 -16.31 17.85
CA TRP A 3 3.09 -15.62 17.27
C TRP A 3 3.71 -16.53 16.22
N PHE A 4 3.90 -16.03 14.99
CA PHE A 4 4.61 -16.75 13.94
C PHE A 4 6.09 -16.85 14.34
N GLU A 5 6.41 -17.82 15.18
CA GLU A 5 7.78 -18.17 15.49
C GLU A 5 8.38 -18.78 14.22
N ILE A 6 9.30 -18.05 13.61
CA ILE A 6 10.00 -18.47 12.41
C ILE A 6 10.83 -19.70 12.78
N LYS A 7 10.32 -20.90 12.45
CA LYS A 7 11.03 -22.16 12.66
C LYS A 7 12.33 -22.16 11.85
N SER A 8 13.39 -22.71 12.44
CA SER A 8 14.74 -22.84 11.88
C SER A 8 14.74 -23.33 10.41
N PRO A 9 15.71 -22.89 9.59
CA PRO A 9 15.76 -23.22 8.17
C PRO A 9 15.72 -24.75 7.95
N LYS A 10 14.79 -25.20 7.09
CA LYS A 10 14.69 -26.62 6.71
C LYS A 10 15.62 -26.92 5.54
N LYS A 11 16.12 -28.14 5.48
CA LYS A 11 16.92 -28.63 4.35
C LYS A 11 16.08 -28.52 3.06
N ILE A 12 16.62 -27.83 2.06
CA ILE A 12 15.98 -27.68 0.75
C ILE A 12 15.85 -29.07 0.10
N PRO A 13 14.66 -29.45 -0.42
CA PRO A 13 14.49 -30.70 -1.17
C PRO A 13 15.48 -30.84 -2.34
N ALA A 14 15.98 -32.05 -2.60
CA ALA A 14 17.02 -32.29 -3.62
C ALA A 14 16.67 -31.72 -5.01
N MET A 15 15.40 -31.83 -5.41
CA MET A 15 14.90 -31.25 -6.66
C MET A 15 15.09 -29.73 -6.73
N ILE A 16 14.88 -29.01 -5.62
CA ILE A 16 15.07 -27.55 -5.55
C ILE A 16 16.56 -27.20 -5.42
N ALA A 17 17.31 -28.02 -4.68
CA ALA A 17 18.75 -27.83 -4.53
C ALA A 17 19.49 -27.88 -5.89
N SER A 18 18.97 -28.66 -6.85
CA SER A 18 19.49 -28.74 -8.23
C SER A 18 19.32 -27.45 -9.05
N LEU A 19 18.43 -26.55 -8.64
CA LEU A 19 18.22 -25.28 -9.33
C LEU A 19 19.32 -24.28 -8.98
N SER A 20 19.67 -23.43 -9.94
CA SER A 20 20.52 -22.27 -9.67
C SER A 20 19.85 -21.27 -8.72
N LEU A 21 20.64 -20.45 -8.03
CA LEU A 21 20.14 -19.35 -7.19
C LEU A 21 19.23 -18.41 -8.01
N ASP A 22 19.61 -18.09 -9.26
CA ASP A 22 18.78 -17.32 -10.21
C ASP A 22 17.36 -17.86 -10.33
N GLN A 23 17.25 -19.17 -10.59
CA GLN A 23 15.96 -19.85 -10.78
C GLN A 23 15.15 -19.87 -9.49
N ARG A 24 15.79 -20.13 -8.34
CA ARG A 24 15.12 -20.11 -7.04
C ARG A 24 14.58 -18.72 -6.70
N LEU A 25 15.38 -17.67 -6.91
CA LEU A 25 14.99 -16.28 -6.67
C LEU A 25 13.87 -15.82 -7.60
N ARG A 26 13.90 -16.23 -8.88
CA ARG A 26 12.77 -15.96 -9.79
C ARG A 26 11.48 -16.59 -9.29
N ARG A 27 11.52 -17.86 -8.84
CA ARG A 27 10.32 -18.51 -8.30
C ARG A 27 9.77 -17.74 -7.09
N LEU A 28 10.65 -17.26 -6.20
CA LEU A 28 10.22 -16.39 -5.09
C LEU A 28 9.56 -15.10 -5.57
N ILE A 29 10.18 -14.40 -6.52
CA ILE A 29 9.69 -13.10 -7.01
C ILE A 29 8.32 -13.24 -7.71
N TYR A 30 8.13 -14.26 -8.54
CA TYR A 30 6.91 -14.42 -9.32
C TYR A 30 5.81 -15.21 -8.62
N MET A 31 6.15 -16.17 -7.77
CA MET A 31 5.18 -17.11 -7.18
C MET A 31 5.14 -17.09 -5.64
N ASN A 32 6.01 -16.34 -4.98
CA ASN A 32 6.20 -16.38 -3.52
C ASN A 32 6.48 -17.78 -2.95
N SER A 33 7.00 -18.68 -3.78
CA SER A 33 7.28 -20.07 -3.41
C SER A 33 8.54 -20.55 -4.12
N VAL A 34 9.32 -21.40 -3.46
CA VAL A 34 10.46 -22.10 -4.10
C VAL A 34 9.98 -23.39 -4.78
N MET A 35 8.84 -23.92 -4.33
CA MET A 35 8.17 -25.07 -4.91
C MET A 35 7.54 -24.70 -6.27
N PRO A 36 7.34 -25.67 -7.18
CA PRO A 36 6.63 -25.45 -8.44
C PRO A 36 5.10 -25.36 -8.22
N GLU A 37 4.68 -24.49 -7.30
CA GLU A 37 3.28 -24.30 -6.92
C GLU A 37 2.94 -22.82 -6.98
N PHE A 38 1.78 -22.49 -7.53
CA PHE A 38 1.24 -21.14 -7.54
C PHE A 38 -0.03 -21.11 -6.68
N HIS A 39 -0.01 -20.28 -5.64
CA HIS A 39 -1.12 -20.12 -4.72
C HIS A 39 -1.79 -18.77 -4.95
N VAL A 40 -3.12 -18.80 -5.13
CA VAL A 40 -3.92 -17.58 -5.26
C VAL A 40 -4.13 -16.99 -3.87
N GLY A 41 -3.86 -15.69 -3.71
CA GLY A 41 -4.03 -14.98 -2.44
C GLY A 41 -2.73 -14.85 -1.63
N ASP A 42 -2.84 -14.94 -0.31
CA ASP A 42 -1.69 -14.82 0.60
C ASP A 42 -1.23 -16.18 1.15
N PRO A 43 -0.17 -16.79 0.59
CA PRO A 43 0.26 -18.13 0.97
C PRO A 43 0.70 -18.22 2.45
N ASP A 44 1.13 -17.10 3.05
CA ASP A 44 1.56 -17.06 4.45
C ASP A 44 0.42 -17.30 5.44
N ILE A 45 -0.84 -17.09 5.02
CA ILE A 45 -2.01 -17.36 5.87
C ILE A 45 -2.22 -18.87 6.04
N TYR A 46 -1.89 -19.68 5.03
CA TYR A 46 -2.27 -21.09 4.96
C TYR A 46 -1.07 -22.06 4.95
N GLN A 47 0.15 -21.59 4.69
CA GLN A 47 1.33 -22.44 4.47
C GLN A 47 2.59 -21.96 5.18
N VAL A 48 2.55 -21.95 6.51
CA VAL A 48 3.66 -21.53 7.39
C VAL A 48 4.99 -22.24 7.09
N HIS A 49 4.94 -23.47 6.58
CA HIS A 49 6.14 -24.26 6.26
C HIS A 49 6.95 -23.69 5.09
N LEU A 50 6.31 -23.01 4.12
CA LEU A 50 7.00 -22.38 2.99
C LEU A 50 7.92 -21.25 3.43
N SER A 51 7.62 -20.59 4.55
CA SER A 51 8.46 -19.53 5.13
C SER A 51 9.88 -20.00 5.42
N SER A 52 10.06 -21.23 5.90
CA SER A 52 11.39 -21.77 6.21
C SER A 52 12.27 -21.97 4.96
N LEU A 53 11.70 -22.43 3.84
CA LEU A 53 12.43 -22.63 2.58
C LEU A 53 12.79 -21.30 1.91
N ARG A 54 11.89 -20.30 2.00
CA ARG A 54 12.18 -18.95 1.51
C ARG A 54 13.39 -18.36 2.21
N LEU A 55 13.47 -18.51 3.53
CA LEU A 55 14.58 -17.99 4.32
C LEU A 55 15.92 -18.60 3.92
N THR A 56 15.98 -19.89 3.59
CA THR A 56 17.22 -20.50 3.10
C THR A 56 17.68 -19.90 1.77
N VAL A 57 16.77 -19.69 0.82
CA VAL A 57 17.13 -19.05 -0.46
C VAL A 57 17.49 -17.57 -0.28
N LEU A 58 16.81 -16.89 0.65
CA LEU A 58 17.14 -15.50 1.02
C LEU A 58 18.50 -15.41 1.74
N GLN A 59 18.92 -16.45 2.46
CA GLN A 59 20.26 -16.54 3.04
C GLN A 59 21.32 -16.60 1.94
N GLU A 60 21.14 -17.47 0.95
CA GLU A 60 22.04 -17.52 -0.21
C GLU A 60 22.11 -16.17 -0.95
N ALA A 61 21.01 -15.41 -0.97
CA ALA A 61 21.00 -14.05 -1.53
C ALA A 61 21.79 -13.04 -0.67
N LEU A 62 21.86 -13.21 0.65
CA LEU A 62 22.74 -12.42 1.51
C LEU A 62 24.21 -12.77 1.28
N ASP A 63 24.51 -14.06 1.07
CA ASP A 63 25.86 -14.53 0.78
C ASP A 63 26.38 -14.00 -0.56
N ASP A 64 25.50 -13.85 -1.56
CA ASP A 64 25.76 -13.15 -2.85
C ASP A 64 25.73 -11.61 -2.73
N ASP A 65 25.69 -11.07 -1.52
CA ASP A 65 25.64 -9.64 -1.25
C ASP A 65 24.48 -8.92 -1.98
N LEU A 66 23.33 -9.59 -2.06
CA LEU A 66 22.07 -9.12 -2.64
C LEU A 66 22.13 -8.79 -4.16
N LYS A 67 23.25 -9.06 -4.84
CA LYS A 67 23.47 -8.64 -6.23
C LYS A 67 22.46 -9.28 -7.17
N GLN A 68 22.35 -10.61 -7.14
CA GLN A 68 21.44 -11.32 -8.02
C GLN A 68 19.98 -11.01 -7.71
N LEU A 69 19.62 -10.91 -6.42
CA LEU A 69 18.26 -10.57 -6.01
C LEU A 69 17.84 -9.18 -6.53
N PHE A 70 18.66 -8.15 -6.31
CA PHE A 70 18.31 -6.78 -6.74
C PHE A 70 18.23 -6.67 -8.27
N LEU A 71 19.12 -7.35 -8.99
CA LEU A 71 19.05 -7.42 -10.45
C LEU A 71 17.74 -8.04 -10.93
N LEU A 72 17.31 -9.14 -10.30
CA LEU A 72 16.07 -9.83 -10.67
C LEU A 72 14.83 -9.03 -10.31
N ILE A 73 14.81 -8.36 -9.14
CA ILE A 73 13.71 -7.47 -8.77
C ILE A 73 13.57 -6.36 -9.82
N ASN A 74 14.66 -5.65 -10.14
CA ASN A 74 14.61 -4.57 -11.14
C ASN A 74 14.13 -5.07 -12.51
N LYS A 75 14.61 -6.24 -12.97
CA LYS A 75 14.15 -6.87 -14.22
C LYS A 75 12.66 -7.24 -14.18
N ALA A 76 12.17 -7.76 -13.06
CA ALA A 76 10.78 -8.17 -12.90
C ALA A 76 9.84 -6.95 -12.90
N MET A 77 10.25 -5.88 -12.21
CA MET A 77 9.51 -4.62 -12.15
C MET A 77 9.44 -3.94 -13.52
N ALA A 78 10.54 -3.89 -14.27
CA ALA A 78 10.59 -3.29 -15.60
C ALA A 78 9.69 -4.01 -16.62
N LYS A 79 9.50 -5.33 -16.49
CA LYS A 79 8.65 -6.11 -17.39
C LYS A 79 7.16 -6.05 -17.05
N GLY A 80 6.77 -5.50 -15.90
CA GLY A 80 5.37 -5.45 -15.46
C GLY A 80 4.73 -6.81 -15.17
N GLY A 81 5.51 -7.89 -15.08
CA GLY A 81 5.03 -9.27 -15.04
C GLY A 81 4.93 -9.91 -13.65
N ILE A 82 4.94 -9.11 -12.58
CA ILE A 82 4.85 -9.62 -11.20
C ILE A 82 3.37 -9.80 -10.84
N PRO A 83 2.86 -11.03 -10.63
CA PRO A 83 1.44 -11.26 -10.36
C PRO A 83 0.94 -10.57 -9.09
N ARG A 84 1.81 -10.45 -8.08
CA ARG A 84 1.49 -9.78 -6.81
C ARG A 84 2.69 -8.95 -6.34
N ARG A 85 2.69 -7.66 -6.71
CA ARG A 85 3.72 -6.68 -6.31
C ARG A 85 4.07 -6.69 -4.81
N PRO A 86 3.13 -6.86 -3.86
CA PRO A 86 3.45 -6.97 -2.43
C PRO A 86 4.48 -8.05 -2.05
N ILE A 87 4.66 -9.09 -2.87
CA ILE A 87 5.66 -10.14 -2.63
C ILE A 87 7.06 -9.55 -2.49
N ILE A 88 7.42 -8.54 -3.28
CA ILE A 88 8.74 -7.93 -3.24
C ILE A 88 9.03 -7.34 -1.86
N PHE A 89 8.06 -6.58 -1.32
CA PHE A 89 8.18 -5.96 0.01
C PHE A 89 8.17 -6.99 1.13
N GLN A 90 7.45 -8.10 0.97
CA GLN A 90 7.48 -9.23 1.88
C GLN A 90 8.87 -9.90 1.93
N LEU A 91 9.47 -10.18 0.77
CA LEU A 91 10.82 -10.77 0.69
C LEU A 91 11.88 -9.84 1.31
N LEU A 92 11.82 -8.54 1.00
CA LEU A 92 12.71 -7.54 1.59
C LEU A 92 12.51 -7.42 3.11
N ALA A 93 11.27 -7.53 3.60
CA ALA A 93 10.97 -7.54 5.02
C ALA A 93 11.57 -8.78 5.72
N LEU A 94 11.46 -9.96 5.12
CA LEU A 94 12.05 -11.20 5.65
C LEU A 94 13.58 -11.10 5.73
N LEU A 95 14.24 -10.59 4.68
CA LEU A 95 15.69 -10.30 4.71
C LEU A 95 16.05 -9.31 5.81
N MET A 96 15.22 -8.29 6.01
CA MET A 96 15.44 -7.27 7.04
C MET A 96 15.36 -7.84 8.46
N THR A 97 14.56 -8.89 8.66
CA THR A 97 14.45 -9.62 9.94
C THR A 97 15.51 -10.70 10.14
N ASN A 98 16.28 -11.05 9.10
CA ASN A 98 17.29 -12.10 9.20
C ASN A 98 18.42 -11.69 10.17
N PRO A 99 18.76 -12.52 11.19
CA PRO A 99 19.84 -12.25 12.12
C PRO A 99 21.22 -12.17 11.45
N GLU A 100 21.45 -12.94 10.38
CA GLU A 100 22.75 -13.01 9.70
C GLU A 100 23.02 -11.80 8.78
N ALA A 101 21.99 -11.02 8.46
CA ALA A 101 22.16 -9.82 7.64
C ALA A 101 22.97 -8.74 8.37
N THR A 102 24.08 -8.33 7.74
CA THR A 102 24.99 -7.30 8.25
C THR A 102 24.35 -5.90 8.26
N ALA A 103 24.88 -4.98 9.07
CA ALA A 103 24.35 -3.61 9.15
C ALA A 103 24.35 -2.88 7.78
N ASP A 104 25.35 -3.13 6.93
CA ASP A 104 25.42 -2.55 5.58
C ASP A 104 24.33 -3.12 4.65
N GLN A 105 24.20 -4.44 4.59
CA GLN A 105 23.14 -5.11 3.83
C GLN A 105 21.76 -4.63 4.27
N LYS A 106 21.56 -4.48 5.58
CA LYS A 106 20.35 -3.92 6.19
C LYS A 106 20.03 -2.51 5.69
N ASN A 107 21.04 -1.64 5.56
CA ASN A 107 20.87 -0.30 4.97
C ASN A 107 20.55 -0.36 3.47
N ARG A 108 21.20 -1.25 2.72
CA ARG A 108 20.96 -1.44 1.28
C ARG A 108 19.56 -1.99 0.99
N ILE A 109 19.08 -2.93 1.79
CA ILE A 109 17.69 -3.43 1.74
C ILE A 109 16.72 -2.27 1.95
N MET A 110 16.90 -1.47 3.01
CA MET A 110 16.04 -0.33 3.28
C MET A 110 16.10 0.74 2.16
N ALA A 111 17.28 0.97 1.57
CA ALA A 111 17.42 1.85 0.42
C ALA A 111 16.65 1.34 -0.81
N LYS A 112 16.73 0.03 -1.08
CA LYS A 112 15.96 -0.61 -2.16
C LYS A 112 14.45 -0.56 -1.90
N VAL A 113 13.99 -0.73 -0.66
CA VAL A 113 12.57 -0.55 -0.29
C VAL A 113 12.09 0.85 -0.66
N LEU A 114 12.87 1.89 -0.31
CA LEU A 114 12.51 3.28 -0.61
C LEU A 114 12.55 3.56 -2.13
N GLU A 115 13.52 3.01 -2.85
CA GLU A 115 13.61 3.11 -4.31
C GLU A 115 12.38 2.52 -5.01
N LEU A 116 11.88 1.38 -4.52
CA LEU A 116 10.76 0.66 -5.12
C LEU A 116 9.39 1.15 -4.65
N SER A 117 9.31 1.98 -3.61
CA SER A 117 8.02 2.40 -3.04
C SER A 117 7.46 3.56 -3.86
N ASP A 118 6.57 3.24 -4.81
CA ASP A 118 5.93 4.25 -5.66
C ASP A 118 4.79 4.98 -4.91
N ASN A 119 4.22 4.34 -3.89
CA ASN A 119 3.11 4.87 -3.11
C ASN A 119 3.16 4.38 -1.65
N ASP A 120 2.29 4.94 -0.80
CA ASP A 120 2.26 4.61 0.61
C ASP A 120 1.88 3.14 0.88
N LYS A 121 1.07 2.50 0.03
CA LYS A 121 0.70 1.09 0.20
C LYS A 121 1.91 0.17 0.09
N ASP A 122 2.85 0.48 -0.80
CA ASP A 122 4.10 -0.26 -0.95
C ASP A 122 4.94 -0.19 0.34
N PHE A 123 5.21 1.03 0.82
CA PHE A 123 6.02 1.25 2.01
C PHE A 123 5.35 0.70 3.28
N PHE A 124 4.06 0.94 3.46
CA PHE A 124 3.31 0.39 4.60
C PHE A 124 3.15 -1.13 4.50
N GLY A 125 3.07 -1.68 3.29
CA GLY A 125 3.12 -3.12 3.05
C GLY A 125 4.42 -3.73 3.58
N PHE A 126 5.57 -3.13 3.26
CA PHE A 126 6.86 -3.50 3.84
C PHE A 126 6.85 -3.43 5.36
N ILE A 127 6.41 -2.31 5.95
CA ILE A 127 6.37 -2.15 7.41
C ILE A 127 5.47 -3.20 8.07
N CYS A 128 4.32 -3.49 7.47
CA CYS A 128 3.38 -4.49 7.94
C CYS A 128 4.01 -5.89 7.93
N CYS A 129 4.63 -6.31 6.81
CA CYS A 129 5.34 -7.58 6.73
C CYS A 129 6.49 -7.64 7.74
N TYR A 130 7.32 -6.59 7.79
CA TYR A 130 8.47 -6.52 8.69
C TYR A 130 8.07 -6.66 10.17
N THR A 131 7.00 -5.98 10.57
CA THR A 131 6.52 -6.00 11.96
C THR A 131 5.83 -7.31 12.33
N ARG A 132 5.22 -8.01 11.38
CA ARG A 132 4.68 -9.37 11.58
C ARG A 132 5.77 -10.43 11.69
N SER A 133 6.89 -10.26 11.01
CA SER A 133 7.98 -11.24 10.93
C SER A 133 9.03 -11.12 12.03
N ARG A 134 8.82 -10.28 13.05
CA ARG A 134 9.82 -10.02 14.11
C ARG A 134 9.22 -10.14 15.51
N ALA A 135 10.07 -10.44 16.48
CA ALA A 135 9.74 -10.29 17.88
C ALA A 135 9.99 -8.83 18.35
N GLY A 136 9.04 -8.27 19.11
CA GLY A 136 9.21 -7.01 19.83
C GLY A 136 8.63 -5.74 19.18
N CYS A 137 8.47 -4.70 20.01
CA CYS A 137 7.64 -3.53 19.70
C CYS A 137 8.45 -2.34 19.11
N LYS A 138 9.75 -2.24 19.38
CA LYS A 138 10.58 -1.06 19.03
C LYS A 138 11.13 -1.16 17.60
N LEU A 139 11.05 -0.10 16.80
CA LEU A 139 11.66 -0.07 15.47
C LEU A 139 13.20 -0.01 15.59
N PRO A 140 13.98 -0.86 14.89
CA PRO A 140 15.43 -0.76 14.93
C PRO A 140 15.91 0.49 14.19
N THR A 141 17.15 0.87 14.47
CA THR A 141 17.76 2.09 13.92
C THR A 141 17.70 2.17 12.39
N SER A 142 17.94 1.07 11.67
CA SER A 142 17.90 1.04 10.20
C SER A 142 16.50 1.35 9.66
N VAL A 143 15.47 0.70 10.21
CA VAL A 143 14.07 0.92 9.82
C VAL A 143 13.61 2.32 10.22
N ALA A 144 13.96 2.79 11.42
CA ALA A 144 13.62 4.15 11.86
C ALA A 144 14.28 5.22 10.96
N LYS A 145 15.53 5.00 10.50
CA LYS A 145 16.18 5.86 9.49
C LYS A 145 15.43 5.82 8.16
N GLY A 146 15.01 4.63 7.71
CA GLY A 146 14.21 4.45 6.51
C GLY A 146 12.88 5.21 6.56
N VAL A 147 12.14 5.11 7.67
CA VAL A 147 10.90 5.87 7.91
C VAL A 147 11.17 7.38 7.87
N ARG A 148 12.23 7.86 8.53
CA ARG A 148 12.58 9.30 8.46
C ARG A 148 12.89 9.74 7.03
N LYS A 149 13.58 8.93 6.23
CA LYS A 149 13.86 9.24 4.82
C LYS A 149 12.60 9.23 3.96
N PHE A 150 11.69 8.27 4.20
CA PHE A 150 10.39 8.19 3.52
C PHE A 150 9.58 9.47 3.68
N TYR A 151 9.39 9.93 4.93
CA TYR A 151 8.66 11.19 5.18
C TYR A 151 9.46 12.43 4.79
N GLY A 152 10.78 12.41 4.91
CA GLY A 152 11.64 13.54 4.53
C GLY A 152 11.64 13.84 3.02
N ALA A 153 11.33 12.83 2.19
CA ALA A 153 11.21 12.98 0.74
C ALA A 153 9.79 13.34 0.27
N LYS A 154 8.79 13.26 1.16
CA LYS A 154 7.38 13.42 0.78
C LYS A 154 6.99 14.90 0.70
N ASN A 155 6.15 15.25 -0.27
CA ASN A 155 5.53 16.58 -0.31
C ASN A 155 4.44 16.67 0.79
N PRO A 156 4.32 17.80 1.52
CA PRO A 156 3.21 18.04 2.46
C PRO A 156 1.81 17.75 1.89
N GLU A 157 1.54 18.13 0.64
CA GLU A 157 0.26 17.84 -0.02
C GLU A 157 0.06 16.35 -0.30
N GLU A 158 1.09 15.65 -0.78
CA GLU A 158 1.04 14.19 -1.00
C GLU A 158 0.82 13.42 0.30
N LEU A 159 1.37 13.93 1.41
CA LEU A 159 1.09 13.37 2.72
C LEU A 159 -0.37 13.63 3.12
N ALA A 160 -0.86 14.86 2.96
CA ALA A 160 -2.24 15.22 3.25
C ALA A 160 -3.23 14.37 2.44
N ARG A 161 -3.00 14.19 1.13
CA ARG A 161 -3.80 13.31 0.25
C ARG A 161 -3.79 11.87 0.73
N SER A 162 -2.63 11.34 1.14
CA SER A 162 -2.54 9.95 1.61
C SER A 162 -3.32 9.73 2.92
N ILE A 163 -3.22 10.67 3.86
CA ILE A 163 -4.00 10.64 5.11
C ILE A 163 -5.49 10.76 4.85
N ALA A 164 -5.85 11.63 3.91
CA ALA A 164 -7.21 11.83 3.48
C ALA A 164 -7.76 10.54 2.82
N ALA A 165 -6.94 9.87 2.01
CA ALA A 165 -7.25 8.61 1.34
C ALA A 165 -7.56 7.46 2.31
N SER A 166 -6.73 7.30 3.34
CA SER A 166 -6.93 6.24 4.33
C SER A 166 -6.32 6.59 5.68
N GLU A 167 -7.08 6.37 6.75
CA GLU A 167 -6.56 6.55 8.11
C GLU A 167 -5.52 5.47 8.47
N ARG A 168 -5.66 4.27 7.91
CA ARG A 168 -4.80 3.11 8.19
C ARG A 168 -4.51 2.33 6.92
N ILE A 169 -3.24 2.12 6.65
CA ILE A 169 -2.75 1.31 5.53
C ILE A 169 -2.10 0.06 6.10
N CYS A 170 -2.58 -1.12 5.70
CA CYS A 170 -2.09 -2.41 6.21
C CYS A 170 -2.07 -2.49 7.76
N GLY A 171 -3.04 -1.85 8.42
CA GLY A 171 -3.14 -1.81 9.88
C GLY A 171 -2.20 -0.83 10.58
N TRP A 172 -1.50 0.04 9.84
CA TRP A 172 -0.62 1.10 10.37
C TRP A 172 -1.15 2.47 9.99
N SER A 173 -1.04 3.46 10.88
CA SER A 173 -1.33 4.85 10.53
C SER A 173 -0.05 5.67 10.33
N HIS A 174 -0.15 6.79 9.60
CA HIS A 174 0.95 7.76 9.51
C HIS A 174 1.42 8.23 10.89
N LYS A 175 0.47 8.46 11.79
CA LYS A 175 0.72 8.83 13.19
C LYS A 175 1.63 7.82 13.91
N ASP A 176 1.39 6.53 13.71
CA ASP A 176 2.17 5.46 14.35
C ASP A 176 3.63 5.52 13.91
N LEU A 177 3.88 5.61 12.60
CA LEU A 177 5.23 5.64 12.05
C LEU A 177 5.99 6.92 12.42
N ILE A 178 5.32 8.07 12.36
CA ILE A 178 5.91 9.37 12.74
C ILE A 178 6.37 9.34 14.20
N LYS A 179 5.52 8.82 15.11
CA LYS A 179 5.85 8.72 16.54
C LYS A 179 6.98 7.72 16.79
N LEU A 180 6.89 6.51 16.24
CA LEU A 180 7.86 5.44 16.52
C LEU A 180 9.25 5.74 15.95
N ALA A 181 9.32 6.43 14.80
CA ALA A 181 10.61 6.79 14.18
C ALA A 181 11.12 8.18 14.59
N HIS A 182 10.38 8.91 15.45
CA HIS A 182 10.69 10.29 15.86
C HIS A 182 10.98 11.19 14.65
N VAL A 183 10.08 11.18 13.67
CA VAL A 183 10.25 11.96 12.43
C VAL A 183 10.09 13.44 12.74
N LYS A 184 11.04 14.25 12.29
CA LYS A 184 10.97 15.72 12.39
C LYS A 184 10.46 16.30 11.07
N PRO A 185 9.56 17.30 11.11
CA PRO A 185 9.14 17.99 9.90
C PRO A 185 10.33 18.75 9.29
N ASN A 186 10.38 18.79 7.96
CA ASN A 186 11.43 19.45 7.18
C ASN A 186 11.03 20.86 6.70
N SER A 187 9.77 21.26 6.88
CA SER A 187 9.22 22.55 6.44
C SER A 187 8.06 22.99 7.33
N PRO A 188 7.68 24.29 7.33
CA PRO A 188 6.51 24.79 8.07
C PRO A 188 5.20 24.13 7.63
N LEU A 189 5.04 23.81 6.35
CA LEU A 189 3.87 23.08 5.82
C LEU A 189 3.84 21.64 6.34
N MET A 190 4.98 20.93 6.29
CA MET A 190 5.07 19.58 6.85
C MET A 190 4.80 19.58 8.36
N SER A 191 5.26 20.62 9.07
CA SER A 191 5.00 20.80 10.49
C SER A 191 3.50 20.94 10.78
N ALA A 192 2.77 21.74 10.00
CA ALA A 192 1.33 21.88 10.13
C ALA A 192 0.60 20.54 9.92
N VAL A 193 0.98 19.78 8.88
CA VAL A 193 0.42 18.45 8.61
C VAL A 193 0.72 17.49 9.75
N PHE A 194 1.96 17.46 10.26
CA PHE A 194 2.35 16.59 11.38
C PHE A 194 1.60 16.94 12.66
N ASN A 195 1.50 18.23 12.99
CA ASN A 195 0.74 18.69 14.15
C ASN A 195 -0.72 18.25 14.04
N TYR A 196 -1.33 18.43 12.87
CA TYR A 196 -2.71 17.99 12.64
C TYR A 196 -2.87 16.48 12.79
N ILE A 197 -1.97 15.66 12.26
CA ILE A 197 -1.98 14.18 12.45
C ILE A 197 -1.93 13.80 13.93
N LEU A 198 -1.11 14.52 14.71
CA LEU A 198 -0.84 14.19 16.10
C LEU A 198 -1.98 14.64 17.03
N THR A 199 -2.50 15.85 16.83
CA THR A 199 -3.44 16.53 17.75
C THR A 199 -4.86 16.65 17.23
N ARG A 200 -5.08 16.56 15.90
CA ARG A 200 -6.35 16.86 15.20
C ARG A 200 -6.86 18.29 15.42
N LYS A 201 -5.98 19.22 15.78
CA LYS A 201 -6.30 20.64 15.97
C LYS A 201 -5.65 21.49 14.89
N LEU A 202 -6.32 22.57 14.53
CA LEU A 202 -5.74 23.63 13.70
C LEU A 202 -4.99 24.59 14.60
N ASP A 203 -3.89 25.09 14.08
CA ASP A 203 -3.21 26.24 14.68
C ASP A 203 -4.03 27.50 14.37
N GLU A 204 -4.26 28.34 15.38
CA GLU A 204 -4.99 29.60 15.21
C GLU A 204 -4.18 30.58 14.35
N ASP A 205 -2.85 30.49 14.43
CA ASP A 205 -1.90 31.30 13.68
C ASP A 205 -1.47 30.63 12.35
N ALA A 206 -2.24 29.66 11.84
CA ALA A 206 -1.92 28.98 10.59
C ALA A 206 -1.97 29.93 9.39
N THR A 207 -0.90 29.92 8.60
CA THR A 207 -0.84 30.64 7.32
C THR A 207 -1.83 30.07 6.29
N GLU A 208 -2.22 30.88 5.30
CA GLU A 208 -3.13 30.46 4.23
C GLU A 208 -2.65 29.20 3.50
N ALA A 209 -1.34 29.11 3.23
CA ALA A 209 -0.75 27.92 2.60
C ALA A 209 -0.87 26.65 3.48
N GLN A 210 -0.76 26.79 4.81
CA GLN A 210 -0.99 25.66 5.73
C GLN A 210 -2.47 25.26 5.75
N LEU A 211 -3.37 26.25 5.74
CA LEU A 211 -4.81 26.01 5.70
C LEU A 211 -5.24 25.26 4.43
N GLU A 212 -4.64 25.59 3.28
CA GLU A 212 -4.94 24.93 2.01
C GLU A 212 -4.52 23.46 1.99
N VAL A 213 -3.31 23.14 2.50
CA VAL A 213 -2.89 21.73 2.63
C VAL A 213 -3.79 20.97 3.61
N LEU A 214 -4.18 21.59 4.72
CA LEU A 214 -5.08 20.98 5.70
C LEU A 214 -6.53 20.86 5.20
N ARG A 215 -6.94 21.68 4.22
CA ARG A 215 -8.25 21.61 3.57
C ARG A 215 -8.47 20.23 2.93
N ILE A 216 -7.44 19.65 2.32
CA ILE A 216 -7.47 18.30 1.73
C ILE A 216 -7.92 17.28 2.79
N ILE A 217 -7.30 17.30 3.98
CA ILE A 217 -7.62 16.35 5.05
C ILE A 217 -9.03 16.61 5.59
N LYS A 218 -9.40 17.88 5.79
CA LYS A 218 -10.73 18.27 6.29
C LYS A 218 -11.85 17.84 5.35
N GLN A 219 -11.69 18.00 4.03
CA GLN A 219 -12.70 17.60 3.06
C GLN A 219 -12.99 16.09 3.15
N ALA A 220 -11.95 15.27 3.28
CA ALA A 220 -12.14 13.84 3.48
C ALA A 220 -12.79 13.53 4.84
N GLU A 221 -12.46 14.25 5.91
CA GLU A 221 -13.14 14.10 7.20
C GLU A 221 -14.61 14.53 7.15
N GLN A 222 -14.93 15.59 6.42
CA GLN A 222 -16.31 16.04 6.18
C GLN A 222 -17.10 14.97 5.42
N LEU A 223 -16.54 14.42 4.34
CA LEU A 223 -17.16 13.32 3.58
C LEU A 223 -17.41 12.08 4.46
N ARG A 224 -16.46 11.72 5.33
CA ARG A 224 -16.60 10.59 6.27
C ARG A 224 -17.67 10.79 7.34
N ARG A 225 -18.05 12.04 7.63
CA ARG A 225 -19.06 12.39 8.64
C ARG A 225 -20.40 12.81 8.02
N CYS A 226 -20.44 13.03 6.71
CA CYS A 226 -21.63 13.47 6.01
C CYS A 226 -22.68 12.35 6.01
N VAL A 227 -23.91 12.70 6.37
CA VAL A 227 -25.06 11.80 6.45
C VAL A 227 -26.09 12.12 5.35
N ASP A 228 -26.06 13.33 4.80
CA ASP A 228 -26.97 13.77 3.75
C ASP A 228 -26.45 13.40 2.35
N PRO A 229 -27.20 12.64 1.54
CA PRO A 229 -26.81 12.32 0.18
C PRO A 229 -26.61 13.53 -0.74
N ALA A 230 -27.38 14.61 -0.58
CA ALA A 230 -27.29 15.77 -1.45
C ALA A 230 -26.00 16.57 -1.16
N GLU A 231 -25.71 16.84 0.12
CA GLU A 231 -24.45 17.43 0.55
C GLU A 231 -23.25 16.58 0.12
N ALA A 232 -23.30 15.26 0.32
CA ALA A 232 -22.23 14.35 -0.09
C ALA A 232 -21.96 14.40 -1.61
N ALA A 233 -23.01 14.49 -2.43
CA ALA A 233 -22.86 14.62 -3.88
C ALA A 233 -22.19 15.94 -4.29
N ILE A 234 -22.47 17.05 -3.59
CA ILE A 234 -21.81 18.35 -3.82
C ILE A 234 -20.33 18.26 -3.43
N LEU A 235 -20.04 17.76 -2.23
CA LEU A 235 -18.67 17.59 -1.75
C LEU A 235 -17.84 16.66 -2.65
N LEU A 236 -18.45 15.59 -3.16
CA LEU A 236 -17.80 14.70 -4.12
C LEU A 236 -17.51 15.38 -5.45
N LYS A 237 -18.36 16.29 -5.95
CA LYS A 237 -18.09 17.03 -7.19
C LYS A 237 -16.87 17.95 -7.05
N THR A 238 -16.70 18.60 -5.90
CA THR A 238 -15.62 19.56 -5.67
C THR A 238 -14.31 18.95 -5.18
N SER A 239 -14.33 17.71 -4.67
CA SER A 239 -13.14 17.05 -4.11
C SER A 239 -12.50 16.03 -5.05
N GLU A 240 -11.26 15.64 -4.75
CA GLU A 240 -10.55 14.55 -5.44
C GLU A 240 -10.91 13.14 -4.89
N PHE A 241 -11.80 13.06 -3.90
CA PHE A 241 -12.13 11.84 -3.18
C PHE A 241 -13.21 11.00 -3.88
N SER A 242 -13.19 9.69 -3.60
CA SER A 242 -14.08 8.67 -4.17
C SER A 242 -14.98 8.00 -3.11
N LEU A 243 -15.83 7.05 -3.52
CA LEU A 243 -16.79 6.31 -2.67
C LEU A 243 -16.20 5.72 -1.38
N GLU A 244 -14.91 5.40 -1.37
CA GLU A 244 -14.21 4.83 -0.21
C GLU A 244 -14.21 5.76 1.02
N HIS A 245 -14.45 7.07 0.81
CA HIS A 245 -14.43 8.09 1.85
C HIS A 245 -15.82 8.38 2.44
N LEU A 246 -16.87 7.81 1.87
CA LEU A 246 -18.23 8.07 2.31
C LEU A 246 -18.66 7.16 3.44
N MET A 247 -19.64 7.62 4.21
CA MET A 247 -20.35 6.76 5.15
C MET A 247 -21.01 5.58 4.42
N PRO A 248 -20.95 4.36 4.96
CA PRO A 248 -21.57 3.19 4.34
C PRO A 248 -23.06 3.37 4.03
N SER A 249 -23.79 4.13 4.86
CA SER A 249 -25.21 4.46 4.67
C SER A 249 -25.49 5.20 3.36
N LEU A 250 -24.55 6.01 2.88
CA LEU A 250 -24.68 6.80 1.65
C LEU A 250 -24.39 6.00 0.38
N THR A 251 -23.79 4.82 0.51
CA THR A 251 -23.40 4.01 -0.66
C THR A 251 -24.58 3.41 -1.43
N GLY A 252 -25.80 3.51 -0.88
CA GLY A 252 -27.05 3.14 -1.56
C GLY A 252 -27.77 4.30 -2.24
N SER A 253 -27.23 5.52 -2.24
CA SER A 253 -27.89 6.68 -2.85
C SER A 253 -27.53 6.86 -4.33
N GLU A 254 -28.54 6.91 -5.20
CA GLU A 254 -28.36 7.21 -6.62
C GLU A 254 -27.68 8.56 -6.87
N GLN A 255 -27.99 9.58 -6.06
CA GLN A 255 -27.43 10.92 -6.21
C GLN A 255 -25.90 10.92 -6.01
N VAL A 256 -25.43 10.14 -5.04
CA VAL A 256 -24.02 9.96 -4.74
C VAL A 256 -23.31 9.25 -5.90
N TRP A 257 -23.91 8.18 -6.42
CA TRP A 257 -23.34 7.43 -7.53
C TRP A 257 -23.28 8.24 -8.82
N ASN A 258 -24.29 9.06 -9.10
CA ASN A 258 -24.28 9.97 -10.24
C ASN A 258 -23.11 10.96 -10.17
N ALA A 259 -22.82 11.51 -8.97
CA ALA A 259 -21.68 12.40 -8.77
C ALA A 259 -20.32 11.69 -8.93
N VAL A 260 -20.21 10.44 -8.48
CA VAL A 260 -18.93 9.69 -8.53
C VAL A 260 -18.62 9.13 -9.91
N LEU A 261 -19.60 8.54 -10.61
CA LEU A 261 -19.37 7.80 -11.85
C LEU A 261 -18.64 8.65 -12.92
N LEU A 262 -18.95 9.94 -12.96
CA LEU A 262 -18.30 10.90 -13.86
C LEU A 262 -16.78 11.04 -13.63
N LYS A 263 -16.30 10.74 -12.42
CA LYS A 263 -14.88 10.85 -12.03
C LYS A 263 -14.08 9.57 -12.21
N LEU A 264 -14.76 8.42 -12.27
CA LEU A 264 -14.10 7.12 -12.32
C LEU A 264 -13.54 6.83 -13.71
N SER A 265 -12.42 6.12 -13.75
CA SER A 265 -11.88 5.56 -14.99
C SER A 265 -12.72 4.37 -15.47
N THR A 266 -12.61 4.05 -16.76
CA THR A 266 -13.28 2.89 -17.39
C THR A 266 -13.02 1.60 -16.62
N GLN A 267 -11.76 1.35 -16.23
CA GLN A 267 -11.37 0.17 -15.45
C GLN A 267 -12.04 0.13 -14.05
N GLN A 268 -12.16 1.29 -13.37
CA GLN A 268 -12.82 1.36 -12.08
C GLN A 268 -14.33 1.09 -12.21
N ILE A 269 -14.98 1.61 -13.26
CA ILE A 269 -16.40 1.36 -13.53
C ILE A 269 -16.64 -0.13 -13.76
N LEU A 270 -15.82 -0.78 -14.59
CA LEU A 270 -15.90 -2.24 -14.85
C LEU A 270 -15.80 -3.04 -13.55
N GLY A 271 -14.87 -2.68 -12.66
CA GLY A 271 -14.72 -3.32 -11.34
C GLY A 271 -15.91 -3.13 -10.40
N LEU A 272 -16.76 -2.12 -10.64
CA LEU A 272 -17.91 -1.78 -9.80
C LEU A 272 -19.25 -2.26 -10.37
N LEU A 273 -19.31 -2.82 -11.59
CA LEU A 273 -20.55 -3.27 -12.23
C LEU A 273 -21.36 -4.23 -11.35
N LEU A 274 -20.71 -5.22 -10.73
CA LEU A 274 -21.37 -6.15 -9.83
C LEU A 274 -21.99 -5.44 -8.62
N LYS A 275 -21.33 -4.41 -8.10
CA LYS A 275 -21.83 -3.61 -6.97
C LYS A 275 -23.05 -2.79 -7.40
N LEU A 276 -22.98 -2.12 -8.55
CA LEU A 276 -24.09 -1.35 -9.13
C LEU A 276 -25.32 -2.23 -9.40
N HIS A 277 -25.11 -3.44 -9.90
CA HIS A 277 -26.18 -4.42 -10.09
C HIS A 277 -26.82 -4.82 -8.76
N LYS A 278 -26.01 -5.16 -7.75
CA LYS A 278 -26.51 -5.51 -6.39
C LYS A 278 -27.28 -4.37 -5.72
N LEU A 279 -26.99 -3.12 -6.08
CA LEU A 279 -27.72 -1.94 -5.61
C LEU A 279 -28.97 -1.62 -6.45
N ASN A 280 -29.31 -2.45 -7.44
CA ASN A 280 -30.42 -2.27 -8.38
C ASN A 280 -30.32 -1.00 -9.25
N PHE A 281 -29.13 -0.44 -9.41
CA PHE A 281 -28.93 0.73 -10.29
C PHE A 281 -28.84 0.35 -11.77
N LEU A 282 -28.51 -0.91 -12.07
CA LEU A 282 -28.43 -1.42 -13.44
C LEU A 282 -29.76 -2.05 -13.88
N THR A 283 -30.83 -1.26 -13.86
CA THR A 283 -32.16 -1.65 -14.35
C THR A 283 -32.47 -1.00 -15.70
N PRO A 284 -33.35 -1.60 -16.52
CA PRO A 284 -33.79 -0.99 -17.78
C PRO A 284 -34.36 0.42 -17.52
N ALA A 285 -33.94 1.39 -18.33
CA ALA A 285 -34.36 2.80 -18.26
C ALA A 285 -33.93 3.60 -17.00
N SER A 286 -33.05 3.08 -16.13
CA SER A 286 -32.49 3.90 -15.06
C SER A 286 -31.48 4.93 -15.60
N LEU A 287 -31.42 6.11 -14.98
CA LEU A 287 -30.46 7.16 -15.34
C LEU A 287 -29.01 6.69 -15.16
N ILE A 288 -28.76 5.88 -14.12
CA ILE A 288 -27.43 5.32 -13.85
C ILE A 288 -27.04 4.30 -14.92
N SER A 289 -27.96 3.43 -15.37
CA SER A 289 -27.71 2.49 -16.47
C SER A 289 -27.31 3.24 -17.74
N CYS A 290 -28.08 4.28 -18.11
CA CYS A 290 -27.78 5.12 -19.27
C CYS A 290 -26.40 5.77 -19.15
N LEU A 291 -26.09 6.34 -17.98
CA LEU A 291 -24.80 6.96 -17.72
C LEU A 291 -23.65 5.94 -17.82
N VAL A 292 -23.79 4.77 -17.20
CA VAL A 292 -22.75 3.72 -17.27
C VAL A 292 -22.52 3.26 -18.70
N ILE A 293 -23.59 3.05 -19.48
CA ILE A 293 -23.48 2.71 -20.90
C ILE A 293 -22.73 3.81 -21.65
N GLN A 294 -23.12 5.07 -21.45
CA GLN A 294 -22.44 6.21 -22.07
C GLN A 294 -20.95 6.25 -21.72
N LEU A 295 -20.59 6.11 -20.44
CA LEU A 295 -19.19 6.18 -20.00
C LEU A 295 -18.34 5.00 -20.51
N LEU A 296 -18.95 3.82 -20.70
CA LEU A 296 -18.25 2.62 -21.20
C LEU A 296 -18.20 2.53 -22.72
N THR A 297 -19.07 3.25 -23.44
CA THR A 297 -19.12 3.29 -24.91
C THR A 297 -18.45 4.52 -25.50
N ASP A 298 -18.01 5.46 -24.67
CA ASP A 298 -17.24 6.64 -25.07
C ASP A 298 -15.84 6.24 -25.58
N PRO A 299 -15.57 6.36 -26.90
CA PRO A 299 -14.29 5.94 -27.48
C PRO A 299 -13.09 6.66 -26.86
N GLU A 300 -13.22 7.95 -26.52
CA GLU A 300 -12.12 8.76 -25.97
C GLU A 300 -11.71 8.30 -24.56
N ARG A 301 -12.63 7.66 -23.81
CA ARG A 301 -12.37 7.12 -22.48
C ARG A 301 -11.91 5.67 -22.51
N VAL A 302 -12.19 4.94 -23.59
CA VAL A 302 -11.78 3.53 -23.74
C VAL A 302 -10.35 3.44 -24.27
N GLU A 303 -9.90 4.41 -25.08
CA GLU A 303 -8.54 4.44 -25.61
C GLU A 303 -7.47 4.93 -24.61
N LYS A 304 -7.88 5.57 -23.51
CA LYS A 304 -7.00 6.08 -22.44
C LYS A 304 -6.85 5.08 -21.29
#